data_AF-A0AAD2HJY8-F1
#
_entry.id   AF-A0AAD2HJY8-F1
#
_cell.length_a   1.000
_cell.length_b   1.000
_cell.length_c   1.000
_cell.angle_alpha   90.00
_cell.angle_beta   90.00
_cell.angle_gamma   90.00
#
_symmetry.space_group_name_H-M   'P 1'
#
loop_
_entity.id
_entity.type
_entity.pdbx_description
1 polymer ?
#
loop_
_entity_poly.entity_id
_entity_poly.type
_entity_poly.pdbx_seq_one_letter_code
_entity_poly.pdbx_strand_id
1 'polypeptide(L)'
;MGPKTELFKGDGTAEKANVWLRQLEQMWKFDAKDDEKRWRFERALYPGSPAEVWYKALPGTDKTDWPKITAAFEKKWPPPSYTARENSEVMKDLKENVLEARTVGDMVEDEDGTRIPAHRAWAQIARRLVNDLQGGDPSMLLMGEIRATLPPGFCRLISEEATKKTWDAWFAAFEAISIYAINDWMAENRIERQEGPTATSGSVREGAESIVANLAHALDVTHILSPTRPRHRQTFQLSSTRIPAPTFTAQTPPAQTQQQVQQQRPMAMPTTPVRQLPPHMTGTSQWTGTTVRPSSAFGRDIFASPISPSAGRGPIQSAKPTTPPLGNEETARALTQTAHLYNKDAQSLRKYQIDFAAWQNGNQDVRVFPFSPGTLPPGSRECYRCGLRDPPHGAGSCAAPLPVPTVESNIRRWVHSVIYPLAKRGQCQSTPSSASWTQTNPLTSVSMEKKRNREMGRSTPYEGWCCS
;
A
#
# COMPACT_ATOMS: atom_id res chain seq x y z
N MET A 1 7.68 -13.96 -20.30
CA MET A 1 8.06 -12.79 -21.13
C MET A 1 8.69 -11.79 -20.18
N GLY A 2 9.95 -11.41 -20.38
CA GLY A 2 10.58 -10.36 -19.57
C GLY A 2 9.91 -9.00 -19.80
N PRO A 3 10.03 -8.04 -18.86
CA PRO A 3 9.55 -6.68 -19.07
C PRO A 3 10.16 -6.12 -20.36
N LYS A 4 9.33 -5.50 -21.21
CA LYS A 4 9.83 -4.80 -22.40
C LYS A 4 10.45 -3.49 -21.92
N THR A 5 11.78 -3.37 -22.01
CA THR A 5 12.46 -2.09 -21.82
C THR A 5 12.17 -1.20 -23.03
N GLU A 6 11.65 0.00 -22.78
CA GLU A 6 11.49 1.02 -23.82
C GLU A 6 12.86 1.48 -24.33
N LEU A 7 12.94 1.82 -25.62
CA LEU A 7 14.18 2.28 -26.24
C LEU A 7 14.49 3.71 -25.77
N PHE A 8 15.72 3.97 -25.34
CA PHE A 8 16.12 5.28 -24.83
C PHE A 8 16.44 6.27 -25.94
N LYS A 9 15.85 7.46 -25.84
CA LYS A 9 16.06 8.53 -26.84
C LYS A 9 17.14 9.52 -26.42
N GLY A 10 17.25 9.79 -25.12
CA GLY A 10 18.19 10.78 -24.57
C GLY A 10 17.91 12.24 -24.99
N ASP A 11 16.66 12.55 -25.36
CA ASP A 11 16.20 13.89 -25.72
C ASP A 11 15.78 14.74 -24.51
N GLY A 12 15.89 14.20 -23.30
CA GLY A 12 15.51 14.88 -22.05
C GLY A 12 14.01 14.88 -21.78
N THR A 13 13.21 14.24 -22.63
CA THR A 13 11.75 14.15 -22.44
C THR A 13 11.42 13.00 -21.50
N ALA A 14 10.92 13.31 -20.29
CA ALA A 14 10.32 12.43 -19.27
C ALA A 14 11.08 11.17 -18.78
N GLU A 15 11.99 10.60 -19.57
CA GLU A 15 12.78 9.41 -19.30
C GLU A 15 13.92 9.78 -18.35
N LYS A 16 13.85 9.27 -17.13
CA LYS A 16 14.95 9.34 -16.17
C LYS A 16 16.07 8.42 -16.66
N ALA A 17 17.05 8.97 -17.39
CA ALA A 17 18.16 8.22 -18.01
C ALA A 17 18.80 7.15 -17.11
N ASN A 18 18.99 7.48 -15.83
CA ASN A 18 19.60 6.59 -14.83
C ASN A 18 18.66 5.46 -14.39
N VAL A 19 17.34 5.70 -14.36
CA VAL A 19 16.33 4.66 -14.11
C VAL A 19 16.30 3.69 -15.27
N TRP A 20 16.29 4.21 -16.51
CA TRP A 20 16.37 3.39 -17.71
C TRP A 20 17.64 2.52 -17.74
N LEU A 21 18.81 3.10 -17.43
CA LEU A 21 20.07 2.36 -17.40
C LEU A 21 20.02 1.21 -16.39
N ARG A 22 19.51 1.46 -15.18
CA ARG A 22 19.33 0.40 -14.17
C ARG A 22 18.35 -0.69 -14.61
N GLN A 23 17.26 -0.32 -15.27
CA GLN A 23 16.31 -1.30 -15.83
C GLN A 23 16.98 -2.17 -16.90
N LEU A 24 17.82 -1.58 -17.75
CA LEU A 24 18.61 -2.31 -18.73
C LEU A 24 19.59 -3.27 -18.06
N GLU A 25 20.31 -2.83 -17.03
CA GLU A 25 21.26 -3.67 -16.26
C GLU A 25 20.56 -4.85 -15.57
N GLN A 26 19.35 -4.64 -15.03
CA GLN A 26 18.53 -5.70 -14.41
C GLN A 26 18.12 -6.80 -15.39
N MET A 27 18.11 -6.54 -16.70
CA MET A 27 17.77 -7.54 -17.71
C MET A 27 18.92 -8.48 -18.06
N TRP A 28 20.13 -8.20 -17.59
CA TRP A 28 21.29 -9.03 -17.90
C TRP A 28 21.33 -10.27 -17.04
N LYS A 29 21.98 -11.31 -17.57
CA LYS A 29 22.41 -12.43 -16.75
C LYS A 29 23.56 -11.97 -15.86
N PHE A 30 23.66 -12.57 -14.68
CA PHE A 30 24.72 -12.25 -13.71
C PHE A 30 26.14 -12.41 -14.28
N ASP A 31 26.33 -13.30 -15.24
CA ASP A 31 27.58 -13.63 -15.90
C ASP A 31 27.76 -12.98 -17.30
N ALA A 32 26.92 -12.00 -17.65
CA ALA A 32 27.01 -11.33 -18.94
C ALA A 32 28.37 -10.64 -19.12
N LYS A 33 29.04 -10.95 -20.23
CA LYS A 33 30.33 -10.35 -20.61
C LYS A 33 30.12 -8.93 -21.14
N ASP A 34 31.15 -8.09 -21.06
CA ASP A 34 31.08 -6.70 -21.47
C ASP A 34 30.74 -6.51 -22.96
N ASP A 35 31.16 -7.44 -23.83
CA ASP A 35 30.76 -7.44 -25.24
C ASP A 35 29.24 -7.62 -25.42
N GLU A 36 28.64 -8.50 -24.62
CA GLU A 36 27.19 -8.70 -24.64
C GLU A 36 26.45 -7.48 -24.09
N LYS A 37 26.94 -6.91 -22.97
CA LYS A 37 26.36 -5.69 -22.38
C LYS A 37 26.39 -4.52 -23.36
N ARG A 38 27.53 -4.31 -24.01
CA ARG A 38 27.72 -3.28 -25.05
C ARG A 38 26.74 -3.46 -26.20
N TRP A 39 26.65 -4.67 -26.75
CA TRP A 39 25.72 -4.98 -27.83
C TRP A 39 24.26 -4.75 -27.43
N ARG A 40 23.87 -5.14 -26.20
CA ARG A 40 22.52 -4.89 -25.67
C ARG A 40 22.25 -3.40 -25.49
N PHE A 41 23.21 -2.65 -24.97
CA PHE A 41 23.11 -1.21 -24.78
C PHE A 41 22.90 -0.49 -26.10
N GLU A 42 23.71 -0.77 -27.12
CA GLU A 42 23.58 -0.18 -28.46
C GLU A 42 22.19 -0.45 -29.05
N ARG A 43 21.67 -1.67 -28.92
CA ARG A 43 20.33 -2.04 -29.41
C ARG A 43 19.18 -1.47 -28.58
N ALA A 44 19.46 -0.99 -27.37
CA ALA A 44 18.46 -0.38 -26.50
C ALA A 44 18.31 1.13 -26.75
N LEU A 45 19.14 1.72 -27.63
CA LEU A 45 19.01 3.11 -28.06
C LEU A 45 18.01 3.23 -29.21
N TYR A 46 17.21 4.30 -29.21
CA TYR A 46 16.26 4.55 -30.28
C TYR A 46 16.99 4.99 -31.56
N PRO A 47 16.72 4.39 -32.74
CA PRO A 47 17.40 4.75 -33.99
C PRO A 47 17.23 6.23 -34.34
N GLY A 48 18.32 6.91 -34.68
CA GLY A 48 18.34 8.34 -35.02
C GLY A 48 18.20 9.29 -33.82
N SER A 49 18.12 8.76 -32.60
CA SER A 49 17.96 9.58 -31.40
C SER A 49 19.26 10.27 -30.97
N PRO A 50 19.17 11.35 -30.17
CA PRO A 50 20.35 11.97 -29.57
C PRO A 50 21.26 11.00 -28.82
N ALA A 51 20.69 9.98 -28.17
CA ALA A 51 21.45 8.95 -27.47
C ALA A 51 22.26 8.07 -28.43
N GLU A 52 21.66 7.61 -29.52
CA GLU A 52 22.36 6.80 -30.52
C GLU A 52 23.48 7.60 -31.22
N VAL A 53 23.20 8.85 -31.59
CA VAL A 53 24.19 9.76 -32.20
C VAL A 53 25.36 9.99 -31.25
N TRP A 54 25.09 10.25 -29.97
CA TRP A 54 26.12 10.37 -28.94
C TRP A 54 26.96 9.10 -28.80
N TYR A 55 26.31 7.93 -28.70
CA TYR A 55 27.01 6.66 -28.54
C TYR A 55 27.91 6.37 -29.75
N LYS A 56 27.43 6.62 -30.97
CA LYS A 56 28.25 6.49 -32.19
C LYS A 56 29.47 7.41 -32.17
N ALA A 57 29.32 8.64 -31.67
CA ALA A 57 30.41 9.62 -31.55
C ALA A 57 31.41 9.35 -30.41
N LEU A 58 31.12 8.44 -29.47
CA LEU A 58 32.08 8.10 -28.40
C LEU A 58 33.38 7.50 -28.98
N PRO A 59 34.56 7.85 -28.42
CA PRO A 59 35.82 7.22 -28.76
C PRO A 59 35.77 5.69 -28.60
N GLY A 60 36.47 4.96 -29.47
CA GLY A 60 36.53 3.50 -29.39
C GLY A 60 37.04 2.99 -28.04
N THR A 61 37.95 3.74 -27.40
CA THR A 61 38.51 3.46 -26.07
C THR A 61 37.49 3.54 -24.93
N ASP A 62 36.43 4.34 -25.10
CA ASP A 62 35.38 4.53 -24.10
C ASP A 62 34.25 3.50 -24.26
N LYS A 63 34.26 2.79 -25.39
CA LYS A 63 33.31 1.71 -25.70
C LYS A 63 33.82 0.34 -25.27
N THR A 64 35.08 0.18 -24.84
CA THR A 64 35.71 -1.13 -24.63
C THR A 64 35.13 -1.92 -23.48
N ASP A 65 34.77 -1.23 -22.40
CA ASP A 65 34.42 -1.82 -21.11
C ASP A 65 33.10 -1.23 -20.63
N TRP A 66 32.26 -2.06 -20.01
CA TRP A 66 30.97 -1.60 -19.50
C TRP A 66 31.09 -0.41 -18.53
N PRO A 67 32.02 -0.41 -17.56
CA PRO A 67 32.19 0.73 -16.65
C PRO A 67 32.52 2.05 -17.35
N LYS A 68 33.23 2.01 -18.49
CA LYS A 68 33.56 3.22 -19.26
C LYS A 68 32.34 3.76 -20.00
N ILE A 69 31.52 2.87 -20.55
CA ILE A 69 30.25 3.24 -21.19
C ILE A 69 29.34 3.89 -20.16
N THR A 70 29.18 3.28 -18.97
CA THR A 70 28.39 3.84 -17.86
C THR A 70 28.91 5.20 -17.42
N ALA A 71 30.23 5.36 -17.20
CA ALA A 71 30.80 6.64 -16.81
C ALA A 71 30.61 7.72 -17.88
N ALA A 72 30.76 7.38 -19.16
CA ALA A 72 30.49 8.30 -20.26
C ALA A 72 29.00 8.67 -20.34
N PHE A 73 28.11 7.70 -20.11
CA PHE A 73 26.66 7.88 -20.08
C PHE A 73 26.24 8.82 -18.95
N GLU A 74 26.68 8.56 -17.73
CA GLU A 74 26.43 9.41 -16.55
C GLU A 74 27.03 10.80 -16.73
N LYS A 75 28.15 10.94 -17.44
CA LYS A 75 28.70 12.26 -17.78
C LYS A 75 27.78 13.04 -18.75
N LYS A 76 27.12 12.35 -19.68
CA LYS A 76 26.24 12.96 -20.70
C LYS A 76 24.83 13.23 -20.18
N TRP A 77 24.27 12.29 -19.42
CA TRP A 77 22.98 12.38 -18.74
C TRP A 77 23.20 12.18 -17.24
N PRO A 78 23.68 13.22 -16.53
CA PRO A 78 23.96 13.13 -15.11
C PRO A 78 22.74 12.59 -14.35
N PRO A 79 22.97 11.76 -13.30
CA PRO A 79 21.97 11.49 -12.30
C PRO A 79 21.27 12.79 -11.93
N PRO A 80 19.92 12.82 -11.84
CA PRO A 80 19.26 13.98 -11.30
C PRO A 80 19.92 14.25 -9.95
N SER A 81 20.63 15.37 -9.86
CA SER A 81 21.21 15.79 -8.59
C SER A 81 20.01 16.10 -7.73
N TYR A 82 19.70 15.20 -6.81
CA TYR A 82 18.80 15.52 -5.72
C TYR A 82 19.58 16.54 -4.90
N THR A 83 19.37 17.83 -5.20
CA THR A 83 19.78 18.89 -4.29
C THR A 83 19.14 18.50 -2.98
N ALA A 84 19.97 18.13 -2.00
CA ALA A 84 19.48 17.73 -0.70
C ALA A 84 18.54 18.85 -0.24
N ARG A 85 17.28 18.48 0.01
CA ARG A 85 16.26 19.45 0.38
C ARG A 85 16.81 20.24 1.56
N GLU A 86 16.59 21.55 1.55
CA GLU A 86 17.02 22.35 2.69
C GLU A 86 16.19 21.91 3.91
N ASN A 87 16.82 21.83 5.09
CA ASN A 87 16.10 21.45 6.31
C ASN A 87 14.88 22.34 6.56
N SER A 88 14.91 23.60 6.15
CA SER A 88 13.78 24.53 6.24
C SER A 88 12.57 24.10 5.38
N GLU A 89 12.81 23.62 4.15
CA GLU A 89 11.78 23.07 3.26
C GLU A 89 11.21 21.76 3.81
N VAL A 90 12.07 20.85 4.27
CA VAL A 90 11.62 19.58 4.86
C VAL A 90 10.78 19.83 6.12
N MET A 91 11.18 20.79 6.96
CA MET A 91 10.42 21.20 8.13
C MET A 91 9.07 21.82 7.77
N LYS A 92 9.01 22.58 6.68
CA LYS A 92 7.74 23.13 6.16
C LYS A 92 6.81 22.01 5.73
N ASP A 93 7.29 21.07 4.91
CA ASP A 93 6.51 19.91 4.47
C ASP A 93 6.04 19.04 5.65
N LEU A 94 6.90 18.87 6.66
CA LEU A 94 6.57 18.10 7.85
C LEU A 94 5.39 18.71 8.61
N LYS A 95 5.33 20.06 8.67
CA LYS A 95 4.23 20.81 9.29
C LYS A 95 2.96 20.82 8.44
N GLU A 96 3.10 20.81 7.11
CA GLU A 96 1.98 20.74 6.17
C GLU A 96 1.40 19.33 6.04
N ASN A 97 2.15 18.29 6.39
CA ASN A 97 1.69 16.91 6.46
C ASN A 97 0.79 16.68 7.70
N VAL A 98 -0.43 17.24 7.64
CA VAL A 98 -1.44 17.17 8.69
C VAL A 98 -2.37 15.97 8.46
N LEU A 99 -2.52 15.12 9.47
CA LEU A 99 -3.51 14.06 9.46
C LEU A 99 -4.85 14.62 9.95
N GLU A 100 -5.82 14.78 9.05
CA GLU A 100 -7.13 15.29 9.44
C GLU A 100 -7.93 14.23 10.22
N ALA A 101 -8.51 14.64 11.34
CA ALA A 101 -9.28 13.78 12.25
C ALA A 101 -10.38 12.96 11.55
N ARG A 102 -11.06 13.58 10.57
CA ARG A 102 -12.15 12.96 9.80
C ARG A 102 -11.69 11.90 8.81
N THR A 103 -10.44 11.94 8.37
CA THR A 103 -9.87 11.03 7.36
C THR A 103 -9.17 9.83 7.99
N VAL A 104 -9.03 9.81 9.32
CA VAL A 104 -8.29 8.76 10.02
C VAL A 104 -8.97 7.41 9.80
N GLY A 105 -8.22 6.49 9.19
CA GLY A 105 -8.69 5.13 8.90
C GLY A 105 -9.36 4.97 7.53
N ASP A 106 -9.61 6.07 6.82
CA ASP A 106 -10.05 6.01 5.42
C ASP A 106 -8.96 5.42 4.53
N MET A 107 -9.37 4.68 3.50
CA MET A 107 -8.44 4.02 2.58
C MET A 107 -8.02 5.00 1.47
N VAL A 108 -6.80 5.50 1.57
CA VAL A 108 -6.15 6.36 0.57
C VAL A 108 -5.20 5.54 -0.31
N GLU A 109 -4.94 6.00 -1.53
CA GLU A 109 -3.91 5.40 -2.40
C GLU A 109 -2.54 5.98 -2.02
N ASP A 110 -1.55 5.11 -1.84
CA ASP A 110 -0.16 5.53 -1.67
C ASP A 110 0.52 5.84 -3.02
N GLU A 111 1.82 6.18 -2.99
CA GLU A 111 2.60 6.47 -4.20
C GLU A 111 2.71 5.30 -5.17
N ASP A 112 2.55 4.06 -4.68
CA ASP A 112 2.56 2.84 -5.47
C ASP A 112 1.15 2.43 -5.96
N GLY A 113 0.13 3.23 -5.65
CA GLY A 113 -1.27 2.96 -5.97
C GLY A 113 -1.93 1.89 -5.08
N THR A 114 -1.27 1.49 -4.00
CA THR A 114 -1.83 0.56 -3.01
C THR A 114 -2.75 1.31 -2.07
N ARG A 115 -3.94 0.75 -1.83
CA ARG A 115 -4.89 1.34 -0.87
C ARG A 115 -4.47 1.00 0.55
N ILE A 116 -4.06 2.00 1.31
CA ILE A 116 -3.68 1.90 2.72
C ILE A 116 -4.49 2.89 3.57
N PRO A 117 -4.68 2.63 4.88
CA PRO A 117 -5.34 3.59 5.76
C PRO A 117 -4.58 4.92 5.85
N ALA A 118 -5.29 6.04 5.88
CA ALA A 118 -4.73 7.40 5.84
C ALA A 118 -3.67 7.67 6.91
N HIS A 119 -3.88 7.17 8.14
CA HIS A 119 -2.91 7.33 9.23
C HIS A 119 -1.58 6.61 8.95
N ARG A 120 -1.59 5.50 8.18
CA ARG A 120 -0.37 4.80 7.76
C ARG A 120 0.33 5.55 6.64
N ALA A 121 -0.43 6.03 5.64
CA ALA A 121 0.11 6.87 4.57
C ALA A 121 0.79 8.11 5.14
N TRP A 122 0.11 8.81 6.06
CA TRP A 122 0.67 9.93 6.79
C TRP A 122 1.97 9.57 7.52
N ALA A 123 2.00 8.45 8.25
CA ALA A 123 3.18 8.02 9.00
C ALA A 123 4.37 7.70 8.08
N GLN A 124 4.12 7.11 6.91
CA GLN A 124 5.16 6.85 5.91
C GLN A 124 5.72 8.16 5.32
N ILE A 125 4.87 9.13 5.01
CA ILE A 125 5.31 10.46 4.54
C ILE A 125 6.13 11.17 5.63
N ALA A 126 5.63 11.21 6.86
CA ALA A 126 6.34 11.82 7.98
C ALA A 126 7.69 11.15 8.25
N ARG A 127 7.77 9.80 8.19
CA ARG A 127 9.03 9.05 8.35
C ARG A 127 10.04 9.45 7.28
N ARG A 128 9.62 9.55 6.01
CA ARG A 128 10.51 9.98 4.92
C ARG A 128 11.02 11.39 5.13
N LEU A 129 10.15 12.32 5.48
CA LEU A 129 10.55 13.71 5.76
C LEU A 129 11.55 13.81 6.92
N VAL A 130 11.35 13.06 8.00
CA VAL A 130 12.34 13.02 9.11
C VAL A 130 13.69 12.47 8.65
N ASN A 131 13.70 11.47 7.77
CA ASN A 131 14.92 10.88 7.22
C ASN A 131 15.62 11.79 6.20
N ASP A 132 14.87 12.67 5.53
CA ASP A 132 15.41 13.64 4.56
C ASP A 132 16.12 14.83 5.22
N LEU A 133 15.99 15.01 6.54
CA LEU A 133 16.69 16.06 7.27
C LEU A 133 18.20 15.82 7.27
N GLN A 134 18.95 16.82 6.79
CA GLN A 134 20.41 16.81 6.84
C GLN A 134 20.88 16.84 8.30
N GLY A 135 21.59 15.79 8.70
CA GLY A 135 22.04 15.58 10.09
C GLY A 135 21.10 14.70 10.94
N GLY A 136 19.91 14.37 10.42
CA GLY A 136 18.90 13.57 11.11
C GLY A 136 18.34 14.24 12.38
N ASP A 137 17.47 13.50 13.10
CA ASP A 137 16.98 13.88 14.43
C ASP A 137 17.00 12.68 15.39
N PRO A 138 18.19 12.18 15.79
CA PRO A 138 18.30 10.99 16.64
C PRO A 138 17.69 11.20 18.03
N SER A 139 17.59 12.46 18.48
CA SER A 139 17.04 12.83 19.78
C SER A 139 15.51 13.03 19.76
N MET A 140 14.86 12.85 18.60
CA MET A 140 13.42 13.04 18.42
C MET A 140 12.94 14.42 18.89
N LEU A 141 13.76 15.46 18.73
CA LEU A 141 13.44 16.84 19.13
C LEU A 141 12.23 17.38 18.37
N LEU A 142 11.99 16.89 17.15
CA LEU A 142 10.86 17.28 16.32
C LEU A 142 9.55 16.58 16.70
N MET A 143 9.57 15.67 17.68
CA MET A 143 8.37 14.94 18.13
C MET A 143 7.23 15.88 18.52
N GLY A 144 7.52 17.02 19.15
CA GLY A 144 6.50 18.00 19.52
C GLY A 144 5.78 18.57 18.28
N GLU A 145 6.54 18.93 17.25
CA GLU A 145 6.03 19.49 15.99
C GLU A 145 5.20 18.44 15.22
N ILE A 146 5.70 17.19 15.11
CA ILE A 146 4.93 16.12 14.44
C ILE A 146 3.67 15.76 15.21
N ARG A 147 3.70 15.77 16.55
CA ARG A 147 2.48 15.56 17.35
C ARG A 147 1.44 16.66 17.12
N ALA A 148 1.86 17.86 16.78
CA ALA A 148 0.95 18.96 16.48
C ALA A 148 0.24 18.78 15.12
N THR A 149 0.78 17.95 14.21
CA THR A 149 0.13 17.63 12.93
C THR A 149 -0.88 16.49 13.02
N LEU A 150 -1.05 15.92 14.22
CA LEU A 150 -1.99 14.83 14.48
C LEU A 150 -3.28 15.34 15.13
N PRO A 151 -4.40 14.62 14.94
CA PRO A 151 -5.64 14.94 15.63
C PRO A 151 -5.48 14.90 17.16
N PRO A 152 -6.15 15.80 17.90
CA PRO A 152 -6.13 15.78 19.36
C PRO A 152 -6.49 14.41 19.93
N GLY A 153 -5.71 13.93 20.89
CA GLY A 153 -5.94 12.63 21.55
C GLY A 153 -5.56 11.41 20.72
N PHE A 154 -5.30 11.52 19.42
CA PHE A 154 -4.96 10.37 18.56
C PHE A 154 -3.67 9.67 19.01
N CYS A 155 -2.68 10.43 19.49
CA CYS A 155 -1.45 9.90 20.05
C CYS A 155 -1.66 8.94 21.24
N ARG A 156 -2.84 8.95 21.90
CA ARG A 156 -3.16 8.01 22.99
C ARG A 156 -3.34 6.58 22.50
N LEU A 157 -3.57 6.38 21.21
CA LEU A 157 -3.65 5.05 20.59
C LEU A 157 -2.28 4.37 20.46
N ILE A 158 -1.20 5.13 20.68
CA ILE A 158 0.16 4.64 20.61
C ILE A 158 0.66 4.37 22.02
N SER A 159 1.28 3.21 22.22
CA SER A 159 1.90 2.86 23.50
C SER A 159 2.93 3.92 23.90
N GLU A 160 2.90 4.34 25.17
CA GLU A 160 3.91 5.26 25.72
C GLU A 160 5.34 4.75 25.52
N GLU A 161 5.54 3.44 25.52
CA GLU A 161 6.85 2.84 25.28
C GLU A 161 7.38 3.11 23.87
N ALA A 162 6.50 3.13 22.87
CA ALA A 162 6.88 3.46 21.50
C ALA A 162 7.30 4.93 21.36
N THR A 163 6.78 5.80 22.22
CA THR A 163 7.12 7.23 22.21
C THR A 163 8.50 7.56 22.80
N LYS A 164 9.17 6.61 23.44
CA LYS A 164 10.43 6.84 24.17
C LYS A 164 11.68 6.25 23.50
N LYS A 165 11.54 5.60 22.33
CA LYS A 165 12.61 4.77 21.75
C LYS A 165 13.33 5.44 20.59
N THR A 166 12.75 5.35 19.40
CA THR A 166 13.34 5.82 18.14
C THR A 166 12.22 6.23 17.19
N TRP A 167 12.54 7.03 16.17
CA TRP A 167 11.59 7.35 15.09
C TRP A 167 10.97 6.10 14.47
N ASP A 168 11.78 5.08 14.19
CA ASP A 168 11.30 3.83 13.61
C ASP A 168 10.27 3.13 14.50
N ALA A 169 10.55 3.00 15.80
CA ALA A 169 9.63 2.39 16.76
C ALA A 169 8.33 3.20 16.89
N TRP A 170 8.43 4.53 16.83
CA TRP A 170 7.28 5.42 16.92
C TRP A 170 6.38 5.30 15.69
N PHE A 171 6.94 5.39 14.48
CA PHE A 171 6.17 5.23 13.24
C PHE A 171 5.64 3.80 13.05
N ALA A 172 6.38 2.77 13.46
CA ALA A 172 5.89 1.39 13.44
C ALA A 172 4.66 1.22 14.34
N ALA A 173 4.59 1.96 15.45
CA ALA A 173 3.41 1.93 16.31
C ALA A 173 2.16 2.51 15.64
N PHE A 174 2.28 3.53 14.76
CA PHE A 174 1.15 4.00 13.94
C PHE A 174 0.66 2.94 12.96
N GLU A 175 1.60 2.27 12.29
CA GLU A 175 1.27 1.19 11.36
C GLU A 175 0.56 0.02 12.06
N ALA A 176 0.90 -0.23 13.33
CA ALA A 176 0.28 -1.27 14.15
C ALA A 176 -1.10 -0.90 14.71
N ILE A 177 -1.56 0.36 14.59
CA ILE A 177 -2.88 0.76 15.09
C ILE A 177 -3.95 -0.02 14.32
N SER A 178 -4.83 -0.69 15.07
CA SER A 178 -5.95 -1.42 14.48
C SER A 178 -7.07 -0.47 14.06
N ILE A 179 -7.80 -0.84 13.00
CA ILE A 179 -8.97 -0.09 12.54
C ILE A 179 -10.04 0.00 13.64
N TYR A 180 -10.15 -1.01 14.51
CA TYR A 180 -11.08 -0.99 15.65
C TYR A 180 -10.73 0.10 16.66
N ALA A 181 -9.45 0.21 17.06
CA ALA A 181 -9.00 1.26 17.96
C ALA A 181 -9.25 2.67 17.40
N ILE A 182 -9.15 2.83 16.08
CA ILE A 182 -9.48 4.08 15.39
C ILE A 182 -10.97 4.37 15.46
N ASN A 183 -11.83 3.39 15.20
CA ASN A 183 -13.28 3.55 15.30
C ASN A 183 -13.71 3.92 16.72
N ASP A 184 -13.13 3.28 17.74
CA ASP A 184 -13.39 3.60 19.15
C ASP A 184 -12.96 5.03 19.48
N TRP A 185 -11.76 5.42 19.04
CA TRP A 185 -11.26 6.79 19.21
C TRP A 185 -12.14 7.84 18.51
N MET A 186 -12.60 7.58 17.28
CA MET A 186 -13.51 8.49 16.58
C MET A 186 -14.85 8.63 17.32
N ALA A 187 -15.39 7.53 17.84
CA ALA A 187 -16.63 7.53 18.61
C ALA A 187 -16.47 8.33 19.92
N GLU A 188 -15.37 8.15 20.66
CA GLU A 188 -15.07 8.89 21.89
C GLU A 188 -14.96 10.40 21.64
N ASN A 189 -14.34 10.79 20.51
CA ASN A 189 -14.13 12.19 20.16
C ASN A 189 -15.31 12.81 19.38
N ARG A 190 -16.42 12.06 19.20
CA ARG A 190 -17.60 12.48 18.43
C ARG A 190 -17.25 13.01 17.03
N ILE A 191 -16.25 12.39 16.40
CA ILE A 191 -15.83 12.74 15.05
C ILE A 191 -16.79 12.02 14.11
N GLU A 192 -17.73 12.75 13.54
CA GLU A 192 -18.57 12.22 12.47
C GLU A 192 -17.71 12.02 11.23
N ARG A 193 -17.76 10.80 10.66
CA ARG A 193 -17.22 10.59 9.33
C ARG A 193 -18.02 11.45 8.38
N GLN A 194 -17.33 12.30 7.64
CA GLN A 194 -17.94 12.94 6.50
C GLN A 194 -18.28 11.81 5.53
N GLU A 195 -19.56 11.53 5.33
CA GLU A 195 -20.00 10.66 4.25
C GLU A 195 -19.56 11.34 2.96
N GLY A 196 -18.35 11.00 2.51
CA GLY A 196 -17.81 11.52 1.28
C GLY A 196 -18.82 11.23 0.17
N PRO A 197 -19.06 12.18 -0.75
CA PRO A 197 -19.90 11.92 -1.91
C PRO A 197 -19.35 10.66 -2.58
N THR A 198 -20.12 9.59 -2.52
CA THR A 198 -19.79 8.31 -3.15
C THR A 198 -19.36 8.58 -4.58
N ALA A 199 -18.10 8.26 -4.87
CA ALA A 199 -17.34 8.62 -6.06
C ALA A 199 -18.18 8.73 -7.36
N THR A 200 -18.62 9.96 -7.67
CA THR A 200 -19.06 10.37 -9.02
C THR A 200 -18.36 11.66 -9.50
N SER A 201 -17.49 12.27 -8.71
CA SER A 201 -16.72 13.45 -9.15
C SER A 201 -15.24 13.15 -9.23
N GLY A 202 -14.78 12.78 -10.42
CA GLY A 202 -13.40 13.03 -10.81
C GLY A 202 -13.22 14.53 -10.97
N SER A 203 -12.59 15.18 -9.99
CA SER A 203 -11.83 16.44 -10.13
C SER A 203 -11.49 16.95 -8.72
N VAL A 204 -10.41 16.42 -8.14
CA VAL A 204 -9.63 17.12 -7.10
C VAL A 204 -8.15 16.76 -7.32
N ARG A 205 -7.60 17.17 -8.47
CA ARG A 205 -6.14 17.29 -8.65
C ARG A 205 -5.75 18.35 -9.69
N GLU A 206 -6.53 19.43 -9.77
CA GLU A 206 -6.25 20.61 -10.62
C GLU A 206 -5.98 21.89 -9.81
N GLY A 207 -5.72 21.78 -8.50
CA GLY A 207 -5.50 22.92 -7.61
C GLY A 207 -4.04 23.36 -7.41
N ALA A 208 -3.05 22.57 -7.83
CA ALA A 208 -1.63 22.88 -7.56
C ALA A 208 -0.77 23.10 -8.82
N GLU A 209 -1.27 22.79 -10.02
CA GLU A 209 -0.55 23.01 -11.29
C GLU A 209 -1.18 24.12 -12.17
N SER A 210 -2.38 24.60 -11.84
CA SER A 210 -3.10 25.62 -12.63
C SER A 210 -2.64 27.07 -12.40
N ILE A 211 -1.75 27.34 -11.43
CA ILE A 211 -1.24 28.70 -11.16
C ILE A 211 -0.07 29.07 -12.09
N VAL A 212 0.61 28.09 -12.70
CA VAL A 212 1.74 28.35 -13.61
C VAL A 212 1.32 28.40 -15.09
N ALA A 213 0.21 27.76 -15.48
CA ALA A 213 -0.26 27.77 -16.87
C ALA A 213 -1.05 29.04 -17.26
N ASN A 214 -1.75 29.69 -16.32
CA ASN A 214 -2.61 30.84 -16.63
C ASN A 214 -1.86 32.19 -16.77
N LEU A 215 -0.55 32.24 -16.50
CA LEU A 215 0.27 33.43 -16.76
C LEU A 215 0.85 33.46 -18.19
N ALA A 216 0.88 32.32 -18.89
CA ALA A 216 1.44 32.22 -20.24
C ALA A 216 0.44 32.60 -21.36
N HIS A 217 -0.86 32.56 -21.08
CA HIS A 217 -1.89 32.85 -22.10
C HIS A 217 -2.36 34.32 -22.16
N ALA A 218 -1.92 35.16 -21.20
CA ALA A 218 -2.34 36.57 -21.13
C ALA A 218 -1.41 37.55 -21.87
N LEU A 219 -0.37 37.07 -22.58
CA LEU A 219 0.57 37.93 -23.32
C LEU A 219 0.59 37.74 -24.83
N ASP A 220 -0.25 36.88 -25.42
CA ASP A 220 -0.16 36.54 -26.86
C ASP A 220 -1.35 36.98 -27.72
N VAL A 221 -2.17 37.93 -27.27
CA VAL A 221 -3.17 38.56 -28.14
C VAL A 221 -3.23 40.05 -27.88
N THR A 222 -2.38 40.81 -28.58
CA THR A 222 -2.80 42.08 -29.20
C THR A 222 -1.83 42.51 -30.31
N HIS A 223 -2.43 42.84 -31.47
CA HIS A 223 -1.94 43.63 -32.60
C HIS A 223 -1.12 42.99 -33.73
N ILE A 224 -1.85 42.59 -34.78
CA ILE A 224 -1.43 42.71 -36.19
C ILE A 224 -2.11 43.97 -36.78
N LEU A 225 -1.32 44.84 -37.43
CA LEU A 225 -1.53 45.60 -38.69
C LEU A 225 -0.90 47.03 -38.68
N SER A 226 0.32 47.14 -39.27
CA SER A 226 0.95 48.11 -40.22
C SER A 226 0.60 49.64 -40.25
N PRO A 227 1.32 50.56 -40.97
CA PRO A 227 2.57 50.49 -41.77
C PRO A 227 3.63 51.64 -41.58
N THR A 228 4.84 51.43 -42.15
CA THR A 228 5.90 52.38 -42.64
C THR A 228 6.00 53.86 -42.21
N ARG A 229 7.19 54.30 -41.73
CA ARG A 229 8.09 55.34 -42.33
C ARG A 229 9.35 55.67 -41.47
N PRO A 230 10.38 56.39 -42.00
CA PRO A 230 11.79 56.26 -41.60
C PRO A 230 12.38 57.42 -40.75
N ARG A 231 13.63 57.19 -40.29
CA ARG A 231 14.64 58.13 -39.75
C ARG A 231 14.34 58.80 -38.41
N HIS A 232 15.23 58.62 -37.42
CA HIS A 232 16.29 59.60 -37.13
C HIS A 232 17.31 59.02 -36.15
N ARG A 233 18.59 59.22 -36.47
CA ARG A 233 19.75 58.89 -35.64
C ARG A 233 19.88 59.97 -34.56
N GLN A 234 19.89 59.61 -33.28
CA GLN A 234 20.45 60.46 -32.22
C GLN A 234 21.24 59.59 -31.23
N THR A 235 22.54 59.84 -31.26
CA THR A 235 23.53 59.48 -30.24
C THR A 235 23.19 60.14 -28.92
N PHE A 236 23.09 59.37 -27.83
CA PHE A 236 23.28 59.86 -26.47
C PHE A 236 24.30 58.99 -25.75
N GLN A 237 25.39 59.62 -25.35
CA GLN A 237 26.37 59.11 -24.40
C GLN A 237 25.75 59.07 -23.01
N LEU A 238 25.94 57.97 -22.28
CA LEU A 238 25.70 57.96 -20.84
C LEU A 238 26.98 57.55 -20.11
N SER A 239 27.39 58.49 -19.28
CA SER A 239 28.60 58.52 -18.48
C SER A 239 28.54 57.50 -17.34
N SER A 240 29.68 56.82 -17.18
CA SER A 240 30.01 55.98 -16.04
C SER A 240 30.07 56.81 -14.75
N THR A 241 29.34 56.39 -13.71
CA THR A 241 29.53 56.91 -12.35
C THR A 241 29.82 55.73 -11.42
N ARG A 242 31.08 55.69 -10.94
CA ARG A 242 31.58 54.76 -9.90
C ARG A 242 30.93 55.07 -8.56
N ILE A 243 30.52 54.01 -7.86
CA ILE A 243 30.19 54.05 -6.42
C ILE A 243 31.35 53.38 -5.67
N PRO A 244 31.92 53.99 -4.61
CA PRO A 244 32.97 53.37 -3.81
C PRO A 244 32.42 52.44 -2.73
N ALA A 245 33.19 51.38 -2.43
CA ALA A 245 32.92 50.39 -1.40
C ALA A 245 33.17 50.93 0.02
N PRO A 246 32.43 50.48 1.05
CA PRO A 246 32.74 50.79 2.43
C PRO A 246 33.77 49.81 3.03
N THR A 247 34.82 50.39 3.61
CA THR A 247 35.83 49.74 4.45
C THR A 247 35.24 49.40 5.81
N PHE A 248 35.29 48.12 6.21
CA PHE A 248 35.01 47.71 7.59
C PHE A 248 36.31 47.67 8.39
N THR A 249 36.39 48.50 9.43
CA THR A 249 37.42 48.46 10.47
C THR A 249 36.97 47.55 11.61
N ALA A 250 37.84 46.62 11.98
CA ALA A 250 37.67 45.75 13.15
C ALA A 250 37.92 46.53 14.45
N GLN A 251 37.00 46.41 15.41
CA GLN A 251 37.22 46.82 16.80
C GLN A 251 36.93 45.64 17.74
N THR A 252 37.96 45.25 18.47
CA THR A 252 37.92 44.44 19.68
C THR A 252 37.37 45.26 20.86
N PRO A 253 36.65 44.63 21.79
CA PRO A 253 36.60 45.12 23.17
C PRO A 253 37.01 44.08 24.23
N PRO A 254 37.33 44.54 25.45
CA PRO A 254 38.14 43.82 26.43
C PRO A 254 37.32 43.10 27.52
N ALA A 255 38.08 42.43 28.39
CA ALA A 255 37.67 41.52 29.44
C ALA A 255 37.11 42.16 30.73
N GLN A 256 36.47 41.28 31.51
CA GLN A 256 36.18 41.28 32.96
C GLN A 256 35.00 42.12 33.48
N THR A 257 34.09 41.48 34.24
CA THR A 257 33.98 41.61 35.71
C THR A 257 32.92 40.64 36.29
N GLN A 258 33.23 40.13 37.48
CA GLN A 258 32.45 39.28 38.40
C GLN A 258 31.06 39.85 38.73
N GLN A 259 30.07 39.00 39.05
CA GLN A 259 29.42 38.98 40.39
C GLN A 259 28.23 38.01 40.54
N GLN A 260 28.19 37.41 41.73
CA GLN A 260 27.05 37.02 42.57
C GLN A 260 26.23 35.77 42.22
N VAL A 261 26.60 34.71 42.93
CA VAL A 261 25.74 33.61 43.39
C VAL A 261 24.69 34.19 44.35
N GLN A 262 23.41 34.16 43.96
CA GLN A 262 22.29 34.27 44.89
C GLN A 262 21.60 32.92 45.04
N GLN A 263 21.72 32.37 46.26
CA GLN A 263 20.93 31.27 46.77
C GLN A 263 19.45 31.67 46.82
N GLN A 264 18.59 30.97 46.10
CA GLN A 264 17.14 31.03 46.32
C GLN A 264 16.68 29.80 47.11
N ARG A 265 16.02 30.11 48.24
CA ARG A 265 15.34 29.20 49.17
C ARG A 265 14.17 28.46 48.49
N PRO A 266 13.81 27.26 48.98
CA PRO A 266 12.57 26.59 48.59
C PRO A 266 11.35 27.30 49.21
N MET A 267 10.36 27.63 48.38
CA MET A 267 9.04 28.09 48.83
C MET A 267 8.15 26.89 49.20
N ALA A 268 7.43 27.07 50.30
CA ALA A 268 6.52 26.12 50.90
C ALA A 268 5.30 25.81 50.01
N MET A 269 4.83 24.55 50.10
CA MET A 269 3.61 24.08 49.44
C MET A 269 2.34 24.66 50.09
N PRO A 270 1.33 25.07 49.31
CA PRO A 270 -0.01 25.29 49.82
C PRO A 270 -0.74 23.95 49.97
N THR A 271 -1.16 23.67 51.20
CA THR A 271 -2.05 22.57 51.58
C THR A 271 -3.44 22.83 51.00
N THR A 272 -3.96 21.91 50.18
CA THR A 272 -5.35 21.94 49.71
C THR A 272 -6.24 21.12 50.65
N PRO A 273 -7.46 21.59 50.96
CA PRO A 273 -8.35 20.91 51.89
C PRO A 273 -9.07 19.72 51.27
N VAL A 274 -9.18 18.66 52.08
CA VAL A 274 -9.92 17.41 51.88
C VAL A 274 -11.39 17.69 51.59
N ARG A 275 -11.88 17.26 50.43
CA ARG A 275 -13.29 17.30 50.04
C ARG A 275 -13.99 16.04 50.57
N GLN A 276 -14.87 16.22 51.55
CA GLN A 276 -15.73 15.17 52.10
C GLN A 276 -16.80 14.75 51.08
N LEU A 277 -16.96 13.44 50.87
CA LEU A 277 -18.08 12.84 50.14
C LEU A 277 -19.30 12.72 51.07
N PRO A 278 -20.52 13.09 50.61
CA PRO A 278 -21.75 12.70 51.29
C PRO A 278 -22.19 11.26 50.93
N PRO A 279 -22.94 10.59 51.82
CA PRO A 279 -23.16 9.15 51.77
C PRO A 279 -24.39 8.73 50.95
N HIS A 280 -24.39 7.44 50.62
CA HIS A 280 -25.42 6.62 49.99
C HIS A 280 -26.89 6.98 50.30
N MET A 281 -27.73 6.95 49.26
CA MET A 281 -29.17 6.78 49.37
C MET A 281 -29.55 5.52 48.58
N THR A 282 -29.96 4.50 49.31
CA THR A 282 -30.57 3.26 48.84
C THR A 282 -31.98 3.56 48.34
N GLY A 283 -32.15 3.59 47.02
CA GLY A 283 -33.45 3.70 46.35
C GLY A 283 -33.98 2.32 45.96
N THR A 284 -34.92 1.82 46.72
CA THR A 284 -35.73 0.62 46.46
C THR A 284 -36.65 0.87 45.27
N SER A 285 -36.47 0.16 44.15
CA SER A 285 -37.42 0.18 43.03
C SER A 285 -38.24 -1.12 43.00
N GLN A 286 -39.46 -1.04 43.51
CA GLN A 286 -40.54 -1.97 43.21
C GLN A 286 -41.26 -1.47 41.96
N TRP A 287 -41.23 -2.24 40.87
CA TRP A 287 -42.14 -2.07 39.74
C TRP A 287 -42.92 -3.37 39.55
N THR A 288 -44.16 -3.35 40.03
CA THR A 288 -45.25 -4.23 39.58
C THR A 288 -46.05 -3.45 38.55
N GLY A 289 -46.50 -4.09 37.48
CA GLY A 289 -47.35 -3.42 36.49
C GLY A 289 -47.46 -4.16 35.17
N THR A 290 -48.30 -5.19 35.14
CA THR A 290 -48.71 -5.96 33.96
C THR A 290 -49.84 -5.23 33.21
N THR A 291 -49.85 -5.40 31.88
CA THR A 291 -51.00 -5.37 30.94
C THR A 291 -51.54 -4.00 30.47
N VAL A 292 -51.60 -3.78 29.14
CA VAL A 292 -52.81 -3.88 28.29
C VAL A 292 -52.50 -3.34 26.87
N ARG A 293 -52.79 -4.18 25.86
CA ARG A 293 -52.94 -3.83 24.43
C ARG A 293 -54.17 -2.93 24.22
N PRO A 294 -54.20 -2.14 23.13
CA PRO A 294 -55.28 -2.42 22.18
C PRO A 294 -54.87 -2.39 20.71
N SER A 295 -55.66 -3.12 19.93
CA SER A 295 -55.70 -3.21 18.48
C SER A 295 -56.67 -2.16 17.89
N SER A 296 -56.32 -1.53 16.77
CA SER A 296 -57.20 -1.22 15.61
C SER A 296 -56.31 -0.57 14.53
N ALA A 297 -56.23 -1.01 13.27
CA ALA A 297 -57.26 -1.16 12.24
C ALA A 297 -57.88 0.18 11.79
N PHE A 298 -58.01 0.34 10.46
CA PHE A 298 -58.35 1.53 9.63
C PHE A 298 -57.18 2.51 9.42
N GLY A 299 -56.87 3.06 8.24
CA GLY A 299 -57.39 2.98 6.86
C GLY A 299 -56.44 3.80 5.96
N ARG A 300 -56.03 3.27 4.79
CA ARG A 300 -56.15 3.88 3.45
C ARG A 300 -56.06 5.41 3.37
N ASP A 301 -55.02 5.91 2.70
CA ASP A 301 -55.05 6.90 1.60
C ASP A 301 -53.62 6.97 1.00
N ILE A 302 -53.39 6.45 -0.22
CA ILE A 302 -53.41 7.16 -1.51
C ILE A 302 -52.56 8.44 -1.50
N PHE A 303 -51.25 8.28 -1.76
CA PHE A 303 -50.48 9.29 -2.49
C PHE A 303 -49.61 8.59 -3.52
N ALA A 304 -49.97 8.82 -4.78
CA ALA A 304 -49.21 8.41 -5.95
C ALA A 304 -47.99 9.34 -6.10
N SER A 305 -46.80 8.73 -6.17
CA SER A 305 -45.59 9.41 -6.63
C SER A 305 -45.23 8.90 -8.03
N PRO A 306 -44.76 9.78 -8.93
CA PRO A 306 -44.63 9.48 -10.35
C PRO A 306 -43.50 8.49 -10.65
N ILE A 307 -43.80 7.64 -11.63
CA ILE A 307 -42.93 6.66 -12.27
C ILE A 307 -41.83 7.43 -13.03
N SER A 308 -40.58 7.32 -12.57
CA SER A 308 -39.40 7.69 -13.37
C SER A 308 -38.88 6.48 -14.15
N PRO A 309 -38.45 6.66 -15.41
CA PRO A 309 -38.17 5.56 -16.33
C PRO A 309 -36.87 4.83 -16.01
N SER A 310 -36.90 3.50 -16.20
CA SER A 310 -35.75 2.62 -16.19
C SER A 310 -34.74 3.00 -17.27
N ALA A 311 -33.64 3.63 -16.87
CA ALA A 311 -32.42 3.70 -17.67
C ALA A 311 -31.57 2.45 -17.40
N GLY A 312 -31.11 1.81 -18.47
CA GLY A 312 -30.43 0.51 -18.45
C GLY A 312 -29.18 0.47 -17.56
N ARG A 313 -29.08 -0.61 -16.77
CA ARG A 313 -27.85 -0.99 -16.08
C ARG A 313 -26.80 -1.45 -17.11
N GLY A 314 -25.87 -0.55 -17.43
CA GLY A 314 -24.55 -0.95 -17.92
C GLY A 314 -23.75 -1.62 -16.78
N PRO A 315 -22.77 -2.50 -17.08
CA PRO A 315 -22.01 -3.20 -16.07
C PRO A 315 -20.99 -2.26 -15.43
N ILE A 316 -21.28 -1.81 -14.21
CA ILE A 316 -20.33 -1.08 -13.36
C ILE A 316 -19.31 -2.11 -12.84
N GLN A 317 -18.07 -2.01 -13.33
CA GLN A 317 -16.95 -2.80 -12.85
C GLN A 317 -16.41 -2.18 -11.55
N SER A 318 -16.87 -2.67 -10.41
CA SER A 318 -16.25 -2.37 -9.12
C SER A 318 -14.85 -3.01 -9.07
N ALA A 319 -13.82 -2.23 -8.73
CA ALA A 319 -12.47 -2.72 -8.52
C ALA A 319 -12.48 -3.78 -7.39
N LYS A 320 -12.21 -5.03 -7.78
CA LYS A 320 -12.15 -6.19 -6.89
C LYS A 320 -10.97 -6.06 -5.92
N PRO A 321 -11.08 -6.51 -4.66
CA PRO A 321 -9.90 -6.81 -3.85
C PRO A 321 -8.98 -7.72 -4.66
N THR A 322 -7.67 -7.44 -4.64
CA THR A 322 -6.63 -8.17 -5.38
C THR A 322 -6.68 -9.65 -5.03
N THR A 323 -7.53 -10.39 -5.72
CA THR A 323 -7.46 -11.84 -5.80
C THR A 323 -6.10 -12.15 -6.43
N PRO A 324 -5.34 -13.13 -5.90
CA PRO A 324 -4.13 -13.60 -6.58
C PRO A 324 -4.47 -13.85 -8.06
N PRO A 325 -3.56 -13.58 -9.02
CA PRO A 325 -3.83 -13.74 -10.44
C PRO A 325 -4.46 -15.10 -10.64
N LEU A 326 -5.76 -15.10 -10.95
CA LEU A 326 -6.57 -16.29 -10.97
C LEU A 326 -5.99 -17.16 -12.08
N GLY A 327 -5.26 -18.21 -11.67
CA GLY A 327 -4.45 -19.00 -12.59
C GLY A 327 -5.30 -19.80 -13.58
N ASN A 328 -4.62 -20.60 -14.38
CA ASN A 328 -5.25 -21.59 -15.24
C ASN A 328 -5.93 -22.71 -14.41
N GLU A 329 -6.58 -23.64 -15.09
CA GLU A 329 -7.21 -24.82 -14.49
C GLU A 329 -6.26 -25.63 -13.57
N GLU A 330 -4.99 -25.70 -13.95
CA GLU A 330 -3.93 -26.34 -13.18
C GLU A 330 -3.76 -25.69 -11.80
N THR A 331 -3.85 -24.37 -11.71
CA THR A 331 -3.76 -23.64 -10.43
C THR A 331 -4.94 -23.96 -9.51
N ALA A 332 -6.16 -24.08 -10.06
CA ALA A 332 -7.34 -24.45 -9.26
C ALA A 332 -7.25 -25.90 -8.76
N ARG A 333 -6.77 -26.81 -9.60
CA ARG A 333 -6.52 -28.21 -9.22
C ARG A 333 -5.41 -28.30 -8.17
N ALA A 334 -4.33 -27.55 -8.33
CA ALA A 334 -3.24 -27.48 -7.36
C ALA A 334 -3.76 -27.01 -6.00
N LEU A 335 -4.53 -25.91 -5.93
CA LEU A 335 -5.12 -25.45 -4.67
C LEU A 335 -6.04 -26.50 -4.02
N THR A 336 -6.75 -27.30 -4.81
CA THR A 336 -7.60 -28.38 -4.27
C THR A 336 -6.76 -29.51 -3.67
N GLN A 337 -5.62 -29.83 -4.28
CA GLN A 337 -4.74 -30.92 -3.86
C GLN A 337 -3.79 -30.52 -2.73
N THR A 338 -3.35 -29.27 -2.71
CA THR A 338 -2.33 -28.76 -1.78
C THR A 338 -2.90 -27.88 -0.68
N ALA A 339 -4.23 -27.66 -0.64
CA ALA A 339 -4.89 -26.89 0.41
C ALA A 339 -4.46 -27.40 1.80
N HIS A 340 -3.82 -26.52 2.56
CA HIS A 340 -3.49 -26.79 3.94
C HIS A 340 -4.77 -26.62 4.77
N LEU A 341 -5.27 -27.72 5.32
CA LEU A 341 -6.44 -27.73 6.19
C LEU A 341 -6.00 -27.79 7.65
N TYR A 342 -6.58 -26.88 8.43
CA TYR A 342 -6.34 -26.81 9.86
C TYR A 342 -7.49 -27.49 10.61
N ASN A 343 -7.18 -28.21 11.69
CA ASN A 343 -8.20 -28.79 12.55
C ASN A 343 -8.91 -27.70 13.37
N LYS A 344 -10.07 -27.99 13.96
CA LYS A 344 -10.86 -27.02 14.76
C LYS A 344 -10.27 -26.71 16.14
N ASP A 345 -9.10 -27.24 16.48
CA ASP A 345 -8.48 -27.04 17.79
C ASP A 345 -7.76 -25.68 17.91
N ALA A 346 -7.49 -25.27 19.15
CA ALA A 346 -6.90 -23.97 19.46
C ALA A 346 -5.44 -23.81 18.96
N GLN A 347 -4.69 -24.91 18.78
CA GLN A 347 -3.33 -24.84 18.23
C GLN A 347 -3.37 -24.60 16.72
N SER A 348 -4.23 -25.33 16.02
CA SER A 348 -4.50 -25.17 14.59
C SER A 348 -4.99 -23.77 14.25
N LEU A 349 -5.83 -23.16 15.10
CA LEU A 349 -6.27 -21.77 14.93
C LEU A 349 -5.12 -20.76 15.02
N ARG A 350 -4.19 -20.93 15.97
CA ARG A 350 -3.01 -20.05 16.09
C ARG A 350 -2.10 -20.21 14.89
N LYS A 351 -1.87 -21.44 14.43
CA LYS A 351 -1.06 -21.70 13.24
C LYS A 351 -1.67 -21.06 12.00
N TYR A 352 -2.98 -21.20 11.81
CA TYR A 352 -3.72 -20.53 10.74
C TYR A 352 -3.52 -19.00 10.79
N GLN A 353 -3.62 -18.37 11.97
CA GLN A 353 -3.42 -16.92 12.10
C GLN A 353 -2.01 -16.48 11.69
N ILE A 354 -0.98 -17.25 12.08
CA ILE A 354 0.42 -16.99 11.69
C ILE A 354 0.61 -17.14 10.18
N ASP A 355 0.16 -18.25 9.62
CA ASP A 355 0.32 -18.56 8.19
C ASP A 355 -0.49 -17.56 7.32
N PHE A 356 -1.68 -17.16 7.77
CA PHE A 356 -2.50 -16.16 7.08
C PHE A 356 -1.87 -14.76 7.11
N ALA A 357 -1.31 -14.34 8.25
CA ALA A 357 -0.59 -13.07 8.34
C ALA A 357 0.69 -13.08 7.47
N ALA A 358 1.44 -14.19 7.46
CA ALA A 358 2.61 -14.35 6.61
C ALA A 358 2.24 -14.29 5.11
N TRP A 359 1.14 -14.94 4.71
CA TRP A 359 0.61 -14.86 3.35
C TRP A 359 0.20 -13.43 2.97
N GLN A 360 -0.48 -12.70 3.86
CA GLN A 360 -0.87 -11.30 3.62
C GLN A 360 0.32 -10.37 3.44
N ASN A 361 1.44 -10.65 4.13
CA ASN A 361 2.67 -9.87 4.02
C ASN A 361 3.52 -10.25 2.80
N GLY A 362 3.01 -11.10 1.90
CA GLY A 362 3.74 -11.53 0.70
C GLY A 362 4.92 -12.45 0.98
N ASN A 363 4.95 -13.11 2.16
CA ASN A 363 6.01 -14.06 2.47
C ASN A 363 5.96 -15.24 1.48
N GLN A 364 7.05 -15.41 0.72
CA GLN A 364 7.16 -16.43 -0.32
C GLN A 364 7.19 -17.87 0.23
N ASP A 365 7.40 -18.07 1.53
CA ASP A 365 7.37 -19.40 2.15
C ASP A 365 5.94 -19.96 2.24
N VAL A 366 4.93 -19.10 2.32
CA VAL A 366 3.50 -19.48 2.32
C VAL A 366 2.94 -19.34 0.91
N ARG A 367 3.45 -20.14 -0.04
CA ARG A 367 2.95 -20.12 -1.44
C ARG A 367 1.52 -20.60 -1.57
N VAL A 368 1.01 -21.34 -0.59
CA VAL A 368 -0.35 -21.90 -0.59
C VAL A 368 -1.24 -21.08 0.33
N PHE A 369 -2.40 -20.66 -0.18
CA PHE A 369 -3.39 -19.93 0.60
C PHE A 369 -3.85 -20.76 1.81
N PRO A 370 -3.75 -20.25 3.05
CA PRO A 370 -4.22 -20.97 4.24
C PRO A 370 -5.75 -20.83 4.38
N PHE A 371 -6.46 -21.97 4.47
CA PHE A 371 -7.92 -22.00 4.60
C PHE A 371 -8.37 -22.02 6.06
N SER A 372 -9.54 -21.45 6.35
CA SER A 372 -10.06 -21.35 7.72
C SER A 372 -10.14 -22.71 8.42
N PRO A 373 -9.77 -22.81 9.71
CA PRO A 373 -9.80 -24.07 10.43
C PRO A 373 -11.17 -24.75 10.46
N GLY A 374 -11.19 -26.06 10.25
CA GLY A 374 -12.41 -26.86 10.27
C GLY A 374 -13.31 -26.72 9.05
N THR A 375 -12.85 -26.03 8.01
CA THR A 375 -13.53 -25.97 6.71
C THR A 375 -13.09 -27.13 5.82
N LEU A 376 -13.87 -27.41 4.78
CA LEU A 376 -13.54 -28.39 3.76
C LEU A 376 -12.53 -27.83 2.73
N PRO A 377 -11.79 -28.69 2.00
CA PRO A 377 -10.94 -28.25 0.91
C PRO A 377 -11.75 -27.47 -0.15
N PRO A 378 -11.14 -26.47 -0.81
CA PRO A 378 -11.80 -25.77 -1.91
C PRO A 378 -12.16 -26.76 -3.04
N GLY A 379 -13.35 -26.62 -3.63
CA GLY A 379 -13.79 -27.51 -4.71
C GLY A 379 -14.44 -28.82 -4.24
N SER A 380 -14.66 -28.98 -2.94
CA SER A 380 -15.37 -30.14 -2.35
C SER A 380 -16.90 -30.00 -2.40
N ARG A 381 -17.41 -28.98 -3.13
CA ARG A 381 -18.81 -28.54 -3.15
C ARG A 381 -19.28 -27.99 -1.80
N GLU A 382 -18.36 -27.34 -1.10
CA GLU A 382 -18.63 -26.62 0.13
C GLU A 382 -19.37 -25.30 -0.14
N CYS A 383 -20.08 -24.79 0.88
CA CYS A 383 -20.64 -23.46 0.84
C CYS A 383 -19.50 -22.42 0.92
N TYR A 384 -19.40 -21.53 -0.07
CA TYR A 384 -18.31 -20.54 -0.12
C TYR A 384 -18.37 -19.51 1.02
N ARG A 385 -19.48 -19.42 1.76
CA ARG A 385 -19.63 -18.47 2.87
C ARG A 385 -19.12 -19.02 4.20
N CYS A 386 -19.23 -20.33 4.44
CA CYS A 386 -18.83 -20.93 5.72
C CYS A 386 -17.80 -22.05 5.58
N GLY A 387 -17.46 -22.46 4.35
CA GLY A 387 -16.51 -23.53 4.07
C GLY A 387 -17.00 -24.93 4.47
N LEU A 388 -18.27 -25.10 4.83
CA LEU A 388 -18.88 -26.38 5.20
C LEU A 388 -19.88 -26.85 4.15
N ARG A 389 -20.11 -28.16 4.06
CA ARG A 389 -21.14 -28.74 3.20
C ARG A 389 -22.38 -29.18 3.95
N ASP A 390 -22.24 -29.66 5.19
CA ASP A 390 -23.33 -30.30 5.92
C ASP A 390 -23.91 -29.35 7.00
N PRO A 391 -25.26 -29.18 7.06
CA PRO A 391 -26.25 -29.69 6.10
C PRO A 391 -26.12 -29.00 4.73
N PRO A 392 -26.49 -29.63 3.60
CA PRO A 392 -26.38 -29.04 2.27
C PRO A 392 -27.09 -27.69 2.16
N HIS A 393 -26.34 -26.64 1.84
CA HIS A 393 -26.88 -25.29 1.68
C HIS A 393 -26.07 -24.46 0.69
N GLY A 394 -26.73 -23.47 0.07
CA GLY A 394 -26.07 -22.47 -0.77
C GLY A 394 -25.62 -21.25 0.04
N ALA A 395 -24.78 -20.40 -0.56
CA ALA A 395 -24.29 -19.18 0.09
C ALA A 395 -25.42 -18.23 0.54
N GLY A 396 -26.54 -18.19 -0.20
CA GLY A 396 -27.72 -17.36 0.12
C GLY A 396 -28.56 -17.90 1.27
N SER A 397 -28.52 -19.20 1.55
CA SER A 397 -29.26 -19.85 2.65
C SER A 397 -28.33 -20.27 3.79
N CYS A 398 -27.10 -19.76 3.82
CA CYS A 398 -26.10 -20.11 4.82
C CYS A 398 -26.39 -19.38 6.13
N ALA A 399 -26.74 -20.16 7.16
CA ALA A 399 -26.99 -19.68 8.53
C ALA A 399 -25.80 -19.92 9.47
N ALA A 400 -24.61 -20.22 8.94
CA ALA A 400 -23.43 -20.45 9.77
C ALA A 400 -23.07 -19.17 10.54
N PRO A 401 -22.81 -19.26 11.87
CA PRO A 401 -22.56 -18.09 12.70
C PRO A 401 -21.23 -17.41 12.37
N LEU A 402 -20.27 -18.16 11.82
CA LEU A 402 -18.93 -17.70 11.50
C LEU A 402 -18.68 -17.86 10.00
N PRO A 403 -18.78 -16.77 9.20
CA PRO A 403 -18.39 -16.83 7.80
C PRO A 403 -16.86 -16.92 7.68
N VAL A 404 -16.38 -17.57 6.62
CA VAL A 404 -14.96 -17.54 6.25
C VAL A 404 -14.58 -16.13 5.77
N PRO A 405 -13.30 -15.72 5.84
CA PRO A 405 -12.85 -14.43 5.31
C PRO A 405 -13.24 -14.22 3.85
N THR A 406 -13.50 -12.97 3.47
CA THR A 406 -13.94 -12.61 2.10
C THR A 406 -12.97 -13.08 1.01
N VAL A 407 -11.66 -13.02 1.28
CA VAL A 407 -10.62 -13.51 0.35
C VAL A 407 -10.75 -15.01 0.12
N GLU A 408 -10.91 -15.79 1.20
CA GLU A 408 -11.13 -17.24 1.12
C GLU A 408 -12.41 -17.57 0.35
N SER A 409 -13.51 -16.86 0.65
CA SER A 409 -14.79 -17.04 -0.05
C SER A 409 -14.66 -16.84 -1.57
N ASN A 410 -13.89 -15.83 -1.98
CA ASN A 410 -13.63 -15.57 -3.39
C ASN A 410 -12.78 -16.67 -4.04
N ILE A 411 -11.76 -17.17 -3.35
CA ILE A 411 -10.91 -18.29 -3.83
C ILE A 411 -11.76 -19.55 -4.01
N ARG A 412 -12.58 -19.90 -3.01
CA ARG A 412 -13.50 -21.07 -3.09
C ARG A 412 -14.46 -20.97 -4.26
N ARG A 413 -15.07 -19.80 -4.48
CA ARG A 413 -15.96 -19.54 -5.62
C ARG A 413 -15.22 -19.72 -6.95
N TRP A 414 -14.00 -19.20 -7.05
CA TRP A 414 -13.18 -19.34 -8.24
C TRP A 414 -12.79 -20.80 -8.50
N VAL A 415 -12.23 -21.51 -7.52
CA VAL A 415 -11.86 -22.93 -7.64
C VAL A 415 -13.07 -23.75 -8.11
N HIS A 416 -14.24 -23.54 -7.51
CA HIS A 416 -15.44 -24.24 -7.92
C HIS A 416 -15.87 -23.90 -9.36
N SER A 417 -15.77 -22.64 -9.79
CA SER A 417 -16.11 -22.24 -11.16
C SER A 417 -15.21 -22.89 -12.22
N VAL A 418 -13.97 -23.22 -11.85
CA VAL A 418 -12.98 -23.85 -12.72
C VAL A 418 -13.12 -25.37 -12.73
N ILE A 419 -13.34 -26.00 -11.58
CA ILE A 419 -13.46 -27.48 -11.46
C ILE A 419 -14.81 -27.98 -11.92
N TYR A 420 -15.88 -27.22 -11.64
CA TYR A 420 -17.23 -27.51 -12.08
C TYR A 420 -17.68 -26.39 -13.00
N PRO A 421 -17.10 -26.28 -14.22
CA PRO A 421 -17.60 -25.35 -15.19
C PRO A 421 -19.07 -25.70 -15.38
N LEU A 422 -19.96 -24.76 -15.04
CA LEU A 422 -21.38 -24.93 -15.26
C LEU A 422 -21.52 -25.35 -16.71
N ALA A 423 -21.88 -26.62 -16.94
CA ALA A 423 -22.01 -27.19 -18.28
C ALA A 423 -22.73 -26.14 -19.12
N LYS A 424 -22.04 -25.65 -20.16
CA LYS A 424 -22.44 -24.49 -20.98
C LYS A 424 -23.97 -24.55 -21.13
N ARG A 425 -24.68 -23.59 -20.53
CA ARG A 425 -26.15 -23.43 -20.57
C ARG A 425 -26.64 -23.11 -21.99
N GLY A 426 -26.34 -23.99 -22.95
CA GLY A 426 -26.59 -23.80 -24.37
C GLY A 426 -26.79 -25.10 -25.16
N GLN A 427 -26.77 -26.27 -24.53
CA GLN A 427 -27.26 -27.50 -25.16
C GLN A 427 -28.40 -28.07 -24.33
N CYS A 428 -29.62 -27.64 -24.66
CA CYS A 428 -30.84 -28.38 -24.36
C CYS A 428 -30.75 -29.74 -25.03
N GLN A 429 -30.26 -30.75 -24.33
CA GLN A 429 -30.66 -32.12 -24.60
C GLN A 429 -31.91 -32.41 -23.77
N SER A 430 -33.00 -32.63 -24.48
CA SER A 430 -34.27 -33.13 -23.95
C SER A 430 -34.05 -34.30 -23.00
N THR A 431 -34.63 -34.20 -21.81
CA THR A 431 -34.68 -35.24 -20.80
C THR A 431 -35.39 -36.50 -21.32
N PRO A 432 -34.84 -37.72 -21.11
CA PRO A 432 -35.65 -38.89 -20.91
C PRO A 432 -35.99 -39.06 -19.42
N SER A 433 -37.30 -39.01 -19.17
CA SER A 433 -38.07 -39.64 -18.10
C SER A 433 -37.33 -40.60 -17.14
N SER A 434 -37.43 -40.28 -15.85
CA SER A 434 -37.43 -41.14 -14.65
C SER A 434 -37.01 -42.60 -14.80
N ALA A 435 -35.88 -42.96 -14.17
CA ALA A 435 -35.61 -44.31 -13.69
C ALA A 435 -35.10 -44.24 -12.24
N SER A 436 -35.82 -44.96 -11.38
CA SER A 436 -35.55 -45.16 -9.96
C SER A 436 -34.23 -45.91 -9.75
N TRP A 437 -33.36 -45.40 -8.88
CA TRP A 437 -32.21 -46.15 -8.38
C TRP A 437 -32.59 -46.87 -7.09
N THR A 438 -32.86 -48.17 -7.20
CA THR A 438 -32.82 -49.10 -6.07
C THR A 438 -31.37 -49.39 -5.69
N GLN A 439 -31.11 -49.27 -4.39
CA GLN A 439 -29.85 -49.50 -3.72
C GLN A 439 -29.59 -51.01 -3.59
N THR A 440 -28.47 -51.51 -4.13
CA THR A 440 -27.96 -52.85 -3.84
C THR A 440 -26.52 -52.77 -3.36
N ASN A 441 -26.34 -53.06 -2.06
CA ASN A 441 -25.07 -53.49 -1.49
C ASN A 441 -24.65 -54.85 -2.08
N PRO A 442 -23.35 -55.14 -2.10
CA PRO A 442 -22.93 -56.33 -1.34
C PRO A 442 -21.65 -56.12 -0.50
N LEU A 443 -21.73 -56.67 0.71
CA LEU A 443 -20.62 -57.03 1.60
C LEU A 443 -19.96 -58.34 1.16
N THR A 444 -18.80 -58.64 1.78
CA THR A 444 -18.02 -59.90 1.82
C THR A 444 -16.95 -60.03 0.71
N SER A 445 -15.69 -60.47 0.93
CA SER A 445 -14.94 -60.93 2.11
C SER A 445 -13.48 -61.27 1.71
N VAL A 446 -12.55 -61.27 2.68
CA VAL A 446 -11.35 -62.17 2.81
C VAL A 446 -10.13 -61.91 1.91
N SER A 447 -8.97 -61.55 2.49
CA SER A 447 -7.90 -62.51 2.86
C SER A 447 -6.59 -61.80 3.27
N MET A 448 -5.99 -62.28 4.36
CA MET A 448 -4.55 -62.15 4.66
C MET A 448 -3.74 -63.11 3.77
N GLU A 449 -2.48 -62.77 3.43
CA GLU A 449 -1.30 -63.68 3.27
C GLU A 449 -0.07 -62.82 2.83
N LYS A 450 0.92 -62.48 3.67
CA LYS A 450 2.16 -63.18 4.06
C LYS A 450 3.32 -63.19 3.02
N LYS A 451 4.43 -62.56 3.45
CA LYS A 451 5.88 -62.83 3.20
C LYS A 451 6.35 -63.39 1.84
N ARG A 452 7.34 -62.70 1.23
CA ARG A 452 8.56 -63.39 0.76
C ARG A 452 9.79 -62.47 0.61
N ASN A 453 10.90 -62.95 1.17
CA ASN A 453 12.27 -62.45 1.11
C ASN A 453 12.83 -62.34 -0.32
N ARG A 454 13.82 -61.46 -0.52
CA ARG A 454 15.11 -61.85 -1.14
C ARG A 454 16.24 -60.84 -0.84
N GLU A 455 17.15 -61.26 0.02
CA GLU A 455 18.55 -60.82 0.08
C GLU A 455 19.41 -61.65 -0.90
N MET A 456 20.56 -61.08 -1.25
CA MET A 456 21.83 -61.61 -1.80
C MET A 456 22.26 -60.66 -2.93
N GLY A 457 23.40 -59.97 -2.90
CA GLY A 457 24.66 -60.17 -2.18
C GLY A 457 25.81 -59.91 -3.17
N ARG A 458 26.89 -59.25 -2.73
CA ARG A 458 28.28 -59.22 -3.26
C ARG A 458 28.94 -57.91 -2.82
N SER A 459 29.77 -57.93 -1.76
CA SER A 459 31.21 -58.26 -1.75
C SER A 459 32.10 -57.13 -2.33
N THR A 460 32.75 -56.43 -1.41
CA THR A 460 34.05 -55.71 -1.50
C THR A 460 35.17 -56.67 -2.00
N PRO A 461 36.43 -56.25 -2.31
CA PRO A 461 37.18 -55.16 -1.65
C PRO A 461 38.26 -54.40 -2.47
N TYR A 462 38.86 -53.41 -1.78
CA TYR A 462 40.26 -52.93 -1.80
C TYR A 462 41.04 -52.90 -3.12
N GLU A 463 41.52 -51.71 -3.48
CA GLU A 463 42.94 -51.48 -3.80
C GLU A 463 43.28 -50.00 -3.58
N GLY A 464 44.42 -49.76 -2.95
CA GLY A 464 44.98 -48.43 -2.75
C GLY A 464 46.31 -48.29 -3.50
N TRP A 465 46.92 -47.13 -3.25
CA TRP A 465 48.33 -46.74 -3.47
C TRP A 465 48.64 -45.88 -4.69
N CYS A 466 49.10 -44.67 -4.35
CA CYS A 466 50.38 -44.03 -4.73
C CYS A 466 50.31 -42.65 -5.39
N CYS A 467 50.99 -41.76 -4.65
CA CYS A 467 51.50 -40.43 -4.94
C CYS A 467 52.00 -40.15 -6.36
N SER A 468 51.82 -38.90 -6.77
CA SER A 468 52.92 -37.96 -7.07
C SER A 468 52.44 -36.54 -6.85
#